data_AF-A0A927KIC4-F1
#
_entry.id   AF-A0A927KIC4-F1
#
_cell.length_a   1.000
_cell.length_b   1.000
_cell.length_c   1.000
_cell.angle_alpha   90.00
_cell.angle_beta   90.00
_cell.angle_gamma   90.00
#
_symmetry.space_group_name_H-M   'P 1'
#
loop_
_entity.id
_entity.type
_entity.pdbx_description
1 polymer ?
#
loop_
_entity_poly.entity_id
_entity_poly.type
_entity_poly.pdbx_seq_one_letter_code
_entity_poly.pdbx_strand_id
1 'polypeptide(L)'
;MRKPTLALLAIVLIAAGVLWPQLSPTLTGRAPASPAGATAAADAFLPPQAQQTIGLIQRGGPFPHRQDGTTFQNREGRLPARPRGYYREYTVATPGLSHRGARRIVTGGDPPRDWYYTDDHYDSFRSFQPRTAGPAR
;
A
#
# COMPACT_ATOMS: atom_id res chain seq x y z
N MET A 1 54.28 33.20 1.31
CA MET A 1 54.03 34.65 1.18
C MET A 1 52.63 34.86 0.60
N ARG A 2 51.95 35.92 1.04
CA ARG A 2 50.49 36.15 1.02
C ARG A 2 49.98 36.57 -0.37
N LYS A 3 48.75 36.15 -0.71
CA LYS A 3 47.97 36.64 -1.86
C LYS A 3 47.53 38.09 -1.65
N PRO A 4 47.37 38.88 -2.72
CA PRO A 4 46.35 39.91 -2.75
C PRO A 4 45.41 39.74 -3.96
N THR A 5 44.13 39.62 -3.64
CA THR A 5 42.98 39.79 -4.52
C THR A 5 42.79 41.27 -4.87
N LEU A 6 42.57 41.60 -6.14
CA LEU A 6 41.91 42.85 -6.54
C LEU A 6 40.63 42.49 -7.28
N ALA A 7 39.52 42.86 -6.65
CA ALA A 7 38.18 42.81 -7.19
C ALA A 7 37.95 43.99 -8.12
N LEU A 8 37.21 43.78 -9.21
CA LEU A 8 36.42 44.83 -9.84
C LEU A 8 35.05 44.23 -10.19
N LEU A 9 34.03 44.88 -9.68
CA LEU A 9 32.62 44.55 -9.71
C LEU A 9 31.96 45.56 -10.65
N ALA A 10 31.18 45.11 -11.64
CA ALA A 10 30.17 45.95 -12.28
C ALA A 10 29.03 45.06 -12.82
N ILE A 11 27.84 45.32 -12.27
CA ILE A 11 26.54 44.66 -12.50
C ILE A 11 25.77 45.50 -13.54
N VAL A 12 24.81 44.89 -14.27
CA VAL A 12 23.42 45.38 -14.53
C VAL A 12 22.89 45.03 -15.96
N LEU A 13 21.97 44.03 -16.01
CA LEU A 13 20.63 43.99 -16.66
C LEU A 13 20.52 44.11 -18.22
N ILE A 14 19.59 43.53 -19.00
CA ILE A 14 18.28 42.84 -18.82
C ILE A 14 17.91 42.17 -20.18
N ALA A 15 17.16 41.05 -20.12
CA ALA A 15 16.21 40.47 -21.07
C ALA A 15 16.50 40.37 -22.58
N ALA A 16 16.49 39.12 -23.07
CA ALA A 16 15.79 38.75 -24.30
C ALA A 16 15.45 37.25 -24.27
N GLY A 17 14.36 36.92 -23.54
CA GLY A 17 13.69 35.64 -23.73
C GLY A 17 12.97 35.68 -25.06
N VAL A 18 13.48 34.94 -26.04
CA VAL A 18 12.81 34.72 -27.33
C VAL A 18 12.98 33.25 -27.74
N LEU A 19 11.91 32.50 -27.49
CA LEU A 19 11.33 31.51 -28.42
C LEU A 19 12.07 30.17 -28.65
N TRP A 20 12.02 29.29 -27.65
CA TRP A 20 11.92 27.85 -27.96
C TRP A 20 10.46 27.41 -27.80
N PRO A 21 9.82 26.85 -28.83
CA PRO A 21 8.52 26.23 -28.64
C PRO A 21 8.72 24.95 -27.83
N GLN A 22 8.32 25.00 -26.56
CA GLN A 22 8.15 23.81 -25.74
C GLN A 22 6.89 23.10 -26.27
N LEU A 23 7.08 22.21 -27.25
CA LEU A 23 6.05 21.26 -27.64
C LEU A 23 5.89 20.28 -26.48
N SER A 24 5.12 20.66 -25.46
CA SER A 24 4.64 19.73 -24.45
C SER A 24 3.58 18.85 -25.14
N PRO A 25 3.82 17.55 -25.38
CA PRO A 25 2.73 16.67 -25.74
C PRO A 25 1.77 16.72 -24.56
N THR A 26 0.60 17.31 -24.76
CA THR A 26 -0.51 17.15 -23.83
C THR A 26 -0.92 15.70 -23.98
N LEU A 27 -0.28 14.82 -23.21
CA LEU A 27 -0.85 13.51 -22.95
C LEU A 27 -2.14 13.81 -22.20
N THR A 28 -3.25 13.82 -22.91
CA THR A 28 -4.57 13.52 -22.36
C THR A 28 -4.55 12.04 -21.94
N GLY A 29 -3.66 11.72 -21.00
CA GLY A 29 -3.65 10.50 -20.24
C GLY A 29 -4.76 10.65 -19.24
N ARG A 30 -5.89 10.02 -19.53
CA ARG A 30 -7.02 9.83 -18.63
C ARG A 30 -6.49 9.59 -17.21
N ALA A 31 -6.72 10.56 -16.31
CA ALA A 31 -6.47 10.35 -14.90
C ALA A 31 -7.20 9.05 -14.49
N PRO A 32 -6.54 8.10 -13.79
CA PRO A 32 -7.25 6.94 -13.31
C PRO A 32 -8.41 7.43 -12.44
N ALA A 33 -9.58 6.87 -12.73
CA ALA A 33 -10.83 7.19 -12.08
C ALA A 33 -10.67 7.18 -10.55
N SER A 34 -11.43 8.07 -9.90
CA SER A 34 -11.53 8.27 -8.46
C SER A 34 -11.33 6.99 -7.62
N PRO A 35 -10.69 7.09 -6.43
CA PRO A 35 -10.43 5.94 -5.56
C PRO A 35 -11.70 5.19 -5.13
N ALA A 36 -12.88 5.80 -5.25
CA ALA A 36 -14.17 5.16 -4.96
C ALA A 36 -14.43 3.88 -5.77
N GLY A 37 -14.02 3.82 -7.04
CA GLY A 37 -14.24 2.64 -7.90
C GLY A 37 -13.35 1.44 -7.53
N ALA A 38 -12.06 1.70 -7.25
CA ALA A 38 -11.13 0.68 -6.80
C ALA A 38 -11.46 0.16 -5.38
N THR A 39 -11.98 1.05 -4.53
CA THR A 39 -12.40 0.73 -3.15
C THR A 39 -13.69 -0.11 -3.14
N ALA A 40 -14.68 0.24 -3.96
CA ALA A 40 -15.91 -0.55 -4.08
C ALA A 40 -15.64 -1.95 -4.67
N ALA A 41 -14.69 -2.06 -5.61
CA ALA A 41 -14.26 -3.34 -6.16
C ALA A 41 -13.54 -4.23 -5.12
N ALA A 42 -12.78 -3.64 -4.20
CA ALA A 42 -12.14 -4.37 -3.09
C ALA A 42 -13.17 -4.98 -2.13
N ASP A 43 -14.25 -4.26 -1.83
CA ASP A 43 -15.30 -4.75 -0.92
C ASP A 43 -16.13 -5.89 -1.53
N ALA A 44 -16.26 -5.97 -2.86
CA ALA A 44 -17.18 -6.90 -3.51
C ALA A 44 -16.82 -8.39 -3.33
N PHE A 45 -15.53 -8.72 -3.21
CA PHE A 45 -15.09 -10.12 -3.07
C PHE A 45 -14.75 -10.52 -1.63
N LEU A 46 -14.62 -9.56 -0.73
CA LEU A 46 -14.29 -9.84 0.66
C LEU A 46 -15.56 -10.26 1.42
N PRO A 47 -15.54 -11.36 2.18
CA PRO A 47 -16.66 -11.68 3.05
C PRO A 47 -16.81 -10.63 4.15
N PRO A 48 -18.00 -10.40 4.71
CA PRO A 48 -18.20 -9.42 5.78
C PRO A 48 -17.26 -9.58 6.97
N GLN A 49 -16.90 -10.82 7.32
CA GLN A 49 -15.97 -11.13 8.40
C GLN A 49 -14.55 -10.55 8.18
N ALA A 50 -14.14 -10.34 6.92
CA ALA A 50 -12.85 -9.76 6.61
C ALA A 50 -12.74 -8.30 7.11
N GLN A 51 -13.85 -7.55 7.11
CA GLN A 51 -13.86 -6.16 7.59
C GLN A 51 -13.52 -6.07 9.09
N GLN A 52 -13.99 -7.04 9.89
CA GLN A 52 -13.62 -7.13 11.31
C GLN A 52 -12.11 -7.38 11.47
N THR A 53 -11.54 -8.30 10.69
CA THR A 53 -10.09 -8.59 10.69
C THR A 53 -9.27 -7.39 10.22
N ILE A 54 -9.72 -6.65 9.19
CA ILE A 54 -9.07 -5.42 8.72
C ILE A 54 -9.01 -4.39 9.85
N GLY A 55 -10.13 -4.13 10.52
CA GLY A 55 -10.17 -3.20 11.64
C GLY A 55 -9.27 -3.64 12.79
N LEU A 56 -9.11 -4.96 13.03
CA LEU A 56 -8.19 -5.52 14.02
C LEU A 56 -6.74 -5.24 13.66
N ILE A 57 -6.37 -5.46 12.40
CA ILE A 57 -5.02 -5.22 11.89
C ILE A 57 -4.69 -3.72 12.01
N GLN A 58 -5.60 -2.85 11.58
CA GLN A 58 -5.39 -1.39 11.58
C GLN A 58 -5.15 -0.81 12.98
N ARG A 59 -5.78 -1.37 14.02
CA ARG A 59 -5.60 -0.94 15.42
C ARG A 59 -4.55 -1.72 16.20
N GLY A 60 -3.93 -2.74 15.61
CA GLY A 60 -2.92 -3.57 16.26
C GLY A 60 -3.44 -4.65 17.22
N GLY A 61 -4.68 -5.11 17.06
CA GLY A 61 -5.28 -6.18 17.87
C GLY A 61 -6.29 -5.69 18.95
N PRO A 62 -6.55 -6.47 20.02
CA PRO A 62 -6.05 -7.82 20.28
C PRO A 62 -6.60 -8.84 19.27
N PHE A 63 -5.78 -9.81 18.86
CA PHE A 63 -6.18 -10.80 17.86
C PHE A 63 -6.81 -12.06 18.47
N PRO A 64 -7.83 -12.66 17.82
CA PRO A 64 -8.56 -13.80 18.36
C PRO A 64 -7.77 -15.11 18.34
N HIS A 65 -6.81 -15.27 17.44
CA HIS A 65 -5.97 -16.47 17.37
C HIS A 65 -4.50 -16.15 17.62
N ARG A 66 -3.81 -17.07 18.31
CA ARG A 66 -2.36 -16.95 18.60
C ARG A 66 -1.47 -16.84 17.36
N GLN A 67 -1.94 -17.31 16.20
CA GLN A 67 -1.23 -17.23 14.92
C GLN A 67 -1.37 -15.86 14.26
N ASP A 68 -2.37 -15.07 14.63
CA ASP A 68 -2.63 -13.79 14.00
C ASP A 68 -1.50 -12.81 14.32
N GLY A 69 -0.94 -12.19 13.29
CA GLY A 69 0.24 -11.32 13.37
C GLY A 69 1.58 -12.05 13.30
N THR A 70 1.59 -13.39 13.23
CA THR A 70 2.83 -14.17 13.00
C THR A 70 3.31 -14.03 11.56
N THR A 71 4.60 -14.32 11.34
CA THR A 71 5.22 -14.18 10.02
C THR A 71 4.67 -15.20 9.03
N PHE A 72 4.11 -14.70 7.92
CA PHE A 72 3.84 -15.50 6.74
C PHE A 72 5.12 -15.61 5.91
N GLN A 73 5.58 -16.84 5.66
CA GLN A 73 6.89 -17.06 5.03
C GLN A 73 6.88 -16.98 3.51
N ASN A 74 5.70 -17.00 2.86
CA ASN A 74 5.57 -17.02 1.40
C ASN A 74 6.44 -18.10 0.72
N ARG A 75 6.42 -19.34 1.26
CA ARG A 75 7.32 -20.42 0.81
C ARG A 75 7.04 -20.88 -0.61
N GLU A 76 5.77 -20.93 -1.02
CA GLU A 76 5.42 -21.27 -2.40
C GLU A 76 5.59 -20.08 -3.37
N GLY A 77 5.99 -18.90 -2.90
CA GLY A 77 6.25 -17.73 -3.75
C GLY A 77 5.01 -17.16 -4.44
N ARG A 78 3.82 -17.36 -3.87
CA ARG A 78 2.54 -16.88 -4.43
C ARG A 78 2.35 -15.37 -4.31
N LEU A 79 3.04 -14.74 -3.36
CA LEU A 79 3.14 -13.28 -3.23
C LEU A 79 4.49 -12.78 -3.77
N PRO A 80 4.65 -11.48 -4.08
CA PRO A 80 5.93 -10.92 -4.49
C PRO A 80 7.08 -11.26 -3.54
N ALA A 81 8.27 -11.49 -4.10
CA ALA A 81 9.46 -11.78 -3.31
C ALA A 81 9.85 -10.57 -2.44
N ARG A 82 9.96 -10.79 -1.12
CA ARG A 82 10.31 -9.76 -0.12
C ARG A 82 11.24 -10.37 0.95
N PRO A 83 11.99 -9.55 1.70
CA PRO A 83 12.80 -10.02 2.82
C PRO A 83 11.98 -10.82 3.85
N ARG A 84 12.63 -11.74 4.56
CA ARG A 84 12.00 -12.52 5.63
C ARG A 84 11.40 -11.60 6.69
N GLY A 85 10.19 -11.92 7.14
CA GLY A 85 9.46 -11.12 8.14
C GLY A 85 8.61 -10.00 7.53
N TYR A 86 8.67 -9.77 6.22
CA TYR A 86 7.88 -8.73 5.56
C TYR A 86 6.37 -8.99 5.65
N TYR A 87 5.94 -10.26 5.53
CA TYR A 87 4.53 -10.62 5.54
C TYR A 87 4.06 -11.14 6.90
N ARG A 88 2.82 -10.79 7.28
CA ARG A 88 2.11 -11.31 8.46
C ARG A 88 0.76 -11.88 8.07
N GLU A 89 0.32 -12.93 8.74
CA GLU A 89 -0.98 -13.58 8.50
C GLU A 89 -2.01 -13.29 9.59
N TYR A 90 -3.28 -13.24 9.21
CA TYR A 90 -4.41 -13.01 10.10
C TYR A 90 -5.61 -13.86 9.67
N THR A 91 -6.31 -14.42 10.64
CA THR A 91 -7.47 -15.26 10.43
C THR A 91 -8.69 -14.41 10.07
N VAL A 92 -9.44 -14.87 9.06
CA VAL A 92 -10.79 -14.37 8.77
C VAL A 92 -11.78 -15.44 9.19
N ALA A 93 -12.72 -15.08 10.06
CA ALA A 93 -13.69 -16.03 10.59
C ALA A 93 -14.55 -16.64 9.48
N THR A 94 -14.81 -17.95 9.59
CA THR A 94 -15.80 -18.65 8.76
C THR A 94 -16.96 -19.04 9.67
N PRO A 95 -18.17 -18.51 9.46
CA PRO A 95 -19.32 -18.82 10.30
C PRO A 95 -19.56 -20.33 10.42
N GLY A 96 -19.87 -20.80 11.63
CA GLY A 96 -20.15 -22.20 11.92
C GLY A 96 -18.91 -23.10 12.13
N LEU A 97 -17.69 -22.61 11.87
CA LEU A 97 -16.48 -23.38 12.17
C LEU A 97 -15.97 -23.09 13.59
N SER A 98 -15.60 -24.16 14.29
CA SER A 98 -14.93 -24.09 15.61
C SER A 98 -13.41 -23.96 15.53
N HIS A 99 -12.85 -24.11 14.32
CA HIS A 99 -11.44 -23.91 14.01
C HIS A 99 -11.25 -22.69 13.10
N ARG A 100 -10.00 -22.31 12.84
CA ARG A 100 -9.64 -21.09 12.06
C ARG A 100 -10.13 -21.08 10.60
N GLY A 101 -10.64 -22.19 10.07
CA GLY A 101 -10.98 -22.33 8.65
C GLY A 101 -9.79 -22.07 7.70
N ALA A 102 -10.10 -21.87 6.42
CA ALA A 102 -9.12 -21.63 5.35
C ALA A 102 -8.85 -20.14 5.06
N ARG A 103 -9.76 -19.25 5.48
CA ARG A 103 -9.73 -17.83 5.07
C ARG A 103 -8.69 -17.02 5.85
N ARG A 104 -7.90 -16.21 5.15
CA ARG A 104 -6.86 -15.37 5.75
C ARG A 104 -6.76 -14.02 5.05
N ILE A 105 -6.30 -13.02 5.81
CA ILE A 105 -5.67 -11.83 5.27
C ILE A 105 -4.16 -11.96 5.49
N VAL A 106 -3.37 -11.64 4.48
CA VAL A 106 -1.92 -11.48 4.59
C VAL A 106 -1.58 -10.03 4.32
N THR A 107 -0.85 -9.39 5.23
CA THR A 107 -0.35 -8.03 5.04
C THR A 107 1.15 -8.00 4.88
N GLY A 108 1.66 -7.00 4.15
CA GLY A 108 3.08 -6.77 3.94
C GLY A 108 3.53 -5.39 4.44
N GLY A 109 4.67 -5.35 5.13
CA GLY A 109 5.26 -4.13 5.67
C GLY A 109 4.79 -3.77 7.10
N ASP A 110 5.47 -2.78 7.68
CA ASP A 110 5.15 -2.24 9.00
C ASP A 110 5.33 -0.69 8.96
N PRO A 111 4.23 0.10 8.91
CA PRO A 111 2.84 -0.33 8.90
C PRO A 111 2.45 -1.07 7.60
N PRO A 112 1.37 -1.87 7.60
CA PRO A 112 0.88 -2.59 6.42
C PRO A 112 0.66 -1.69 5.19
N ARG A 113 1.29 -2.05 4.07
CA ARG A 113 1.14 -1.39 2.76
C ARG A 113 0.54 -2.31 1.70
N ASP A 114 0.91 -3.58 1.75
CA ASP A 114 0.39 -4.60 0.84
C ASP A 114 -0.67 -5.43 1.57
N TRP A 115 -1.79 -5.72 0.90
CA TRP A 115 -2.92 -6.46 1.48
C TRP A 115 -3.43 -7.51 0.50
N TYR A 116 -3.53 -8.74 0.99
CA TYR A 116 -3.97 -9.89 0.22
C TYR A 116 -4.99 -10.68 1.01
N TYR A 117 -5.94 -11.28 0.31
CA TYR A 117 -6.93 -12.20 0.84
C TYR A 117 -6.82 -13.55 0.15
N THR A 118 -6.99 -14.61 0.92
CA THR A 118 -7.13 -16.00 0.47
C THR A 118 -8.35 -16.60 1.16
N ASP A 119 -9.15 -17.36 0.43
CA ASP A 119 -10.25 -18.18 0.95
C ASP A 119 -9.95 -19.68 0.86
N ASP A 120 -8.77 -20.04 0.36
CA ASP A 120 -8.33 -21.39 0.01
C ASP A 120 -7.03 -21.80 0.73
N HIS A 121 -6.79 -21.24 1.93
CA HIS A 121 -5.63 -21.60 2.76
C HIS A 121 -4.29 -21.41 2.05
N TYR A 122 -4.09 -20.21 1.52
CA TYR A 122 -2.89 -19.73 0.83
C TYR A 122 -2.68 -20.29 -0.59
N ASP A 123 -3.63 -21.05 -1.15
CA ASP A 123 -3.46 -21.62 -2.50
C ASP A 123 -3.52 -20.57 -3.61
N SER A 124 -4.33 -19.53 -3.43
CA SER A 124 -4.40 -18.36 -4.29
C SER A 124 -4.61 -17.08 -3.49
N PHE A 125 -4.30 -15.94 -4.11
CA PHE A 125 -4.41 -14.64 -3.47
C PHE A 125 -5.07 -13.60 -4.37
N ARG A 126 -5.84 -12.72 -3.73
CA ARG A 126 -6.38 -11.51 -4.34
C ARG A 126 -5.87 -10.30 -3.57
N SER A 127 -5.21 -9.37 -4.26
CA SER A 127 -4.79 -8.11 -3.67
C SER A 127 -5.98 -7.16 -3.50
N PHE A 128 -6.00 -6.40 -2.42
CA PHE A 128 -6.95 -5.32 -2.20
C PHE A 128 -6.29 -4.15 -1.51
N GLN A 129 -7.04 -3.07 -1.31
CA GLN A 129 -6.66 -1.98 -0.43
C GLN A 129 -7.79 -1.75 0.56
N PRO A 130 -7.53 -1.78 1.87
CA PRO A 130 -8.57 -1.50 2.85
C PRO A 130 -9.00 -0.04 2.71
N ARG A 131 -10.27 0.23 3.03
CA ARG A 131 -10.70 1.61 3.25
C ARG A 131 -9.85 2.21 4.35
N THR A 132 -9.04 3.21 4.01
CA THR A 132 -8.45 4.08 5.02
C THR A 132 -9.60 4.75 5.74
N ALA A 133 -9.67 4.57 7.06
CA ALA A 133 -10.50 5.45 7.87
C ALA A 133 -9.98 6.86 7.61
N GLY A 134 -10.81 7.73 7.02
CA GLY A 134 -10.52 9.15 7.00
C GLY A 134 -10.33 9.64 8.44
N PRO A 135 -9.63 10.76 8.66
CA PRO A 135 -9.49 11.30 10.01
C PRO A 135 -10.88 11.38 10.65
N ALA A 136 -11.03 10.81 11.85
CA ALA A 136 -12.21 11.01 12.67
C ALA A 136 -12.42 12.53 12.80
N ARG A 137 -13.55 13.02 12.30
CA ARG A 137 -13.94 14.41 12.50
C ARG A 137 -14.33 14.66 13.95
#